data_AF-A0A956CXU9-F1
#
_entry.id   AF-A0A956CXU9-F1
#
_cell.length_a   1.000
_cell.length_b   1.000
_cell.length_c   1.000
_cell.angle_alpha   90.00
_cell.angle_beta   90.00
_cell.angle_gamma   90.00
#
_symmetry.space_group_name_H-M   'P 1'
#
loop_
_entity.id
_entity.type
_entity.pdbx_description
1 polymer ?
#
loop_
_entity_poly.entity_id
_entity_poly.type
_entity_poly.pdbx_seq_one_letter_code
_entity_poly.pdbx_strand_id
1 'polypeptide(L)'
;MDDDGGEREETRESEKPVDLTRERESFVRQFIRRGVELTEGLLEENERLRTRIEQLQEQNGLLRAQIASDDAIRDLLRKIETLESERRELLDRSTKLEETTKQSEDRNSEVEQELHDLANLYIASSHLHSTLSSRGVMRHLCELLQQLVGAEVFAIYLVRGERVVPIGADGVALDTLEPLAPGEGIVGEVMLTGMPRILDEPQPRGTLEAPVAAIPLMVRDVAVGAITVASVFEQKSAWAAVDRELFHLMGSHVATALIAANLYAREPGAREALTGLVEQLNLT
;
A
#
# COMPACT_ATOMS: atom_id res chain seq x y z
N MET A 1 -95.33 78.94 95.73
CA MET A 1 -93.86 79.00 95.60
C MET A 1 -93.60 79.30 94.13
N ASP A 2 -94.00 80.49 93.67
CA ASP A 2 -93.35 81.80 93.96
C ASP A 2 -91.90 81.72 93.45
N ASP A 3 -91.35 82.60 92.62
CA ASP A 3 -91.59 84.01 92.30
C ASP A 3 -90.68 84.26 91.07
N ASP A 4 -91.14 84.91 89.99
CA ASP A 4 -90.80 86.32 89.62
C ASP A 4 -89.29 86.60 89.45
N GLY A 5 -88.78 87.25 88.42
CA GLY A 5 -89.34 88.05 87.34
C GLY A 5 -88.17 88.71 86.59
N GLY A 6 -88.46 89.43 85.50
CA GLY A 6 -87.51 90.38 84.93
C GLY A 6 -87.48 90.46 83.39
N GLU A 7 -88.43 91.21 82.84
CA GLU A 7 -88.49 91.66 81.45
C GLU A 7 -87.38 92.64 81.06
N ARG A 8 -87.10 92.72 79.74
CA ARG A 8 -87.04 93.98 78.96
C ARG A 8 -87.08 93.73 77.45
N GLU A 9 -88.12 94.30 76.82
CA GLU A 9 -88.38 94.66 75.40
C GLU A 9 -87.20 95.38 74.71
N GLU A 10 -87.05 95.61 73.40
CA GLU A 10 -87.70 95.38 72.09
C GLU A 10 -86.60 95.80 71.06
N THR A 11 -86.44 95.34 69.81
CA THR A 11 -87.25 95.67 68.61
C THR A 11 -86.61 95.02 67.36
N ARG A 12 -87.44 94.41 66.48
CA ARG A 12 -87.39 94.32 64.98
C ARG A 12 -86.15 93.66 64.32
N GLU A 13 -86.20 92.86 63.24
CA GLU A 13 -87.11 92.73 62.09
C GLU A 13 -86.82 91.39 61.33
N SER A 14 -87.75 91.00 60.45
CA SER A 14 -87.90 89.75 59.68
C SER A 14 -86.89 89.54 58.53
N GLU A 15 -86.43 88.30 58.24
CA GLU A 15 -86.20 87.79 56.86
C GLU A 15 -85.96 86.25 56.74
N LYS A 16 -86.14 85.71 55.53
CA LYS A 16 -86.49 84.34 55.08
C LYS A 16 -85.28 83.42 54.66
N PRO A 17 -85.46 82.12 54.31
CA PRO A 17 -84.39 81.11 54.23
C PRO A 17 -83.70 81.01 52.85
N VAL A 18 -82.41 80.62 52.80
CA VAL A 18 -81.60 80.51 51.55
C VAL A 18 -80.70 79.23 51.54
N ASP A 19 -80.97 78.35 50.56
CA ASP A 19 -80.03 77.68 49.61
C ASP A 19 -79.08 76.53 50.02
N LEU A 20 -79.61 75.37 50.44
CA LEU A 20 -78.84 74.11 50.63
C LEU A 20 -78.74 73.21 49.38
N THR A 21 -79.52 73.49 48.33
CA THR A 21 -79.64 72.63 47.15
C THR A 21 -78.54 72.89 46.12
N ARG A 22 -78.06 74.14 45.99
CA ARG A 22 -76.98 74.50 45.06
C ARG A 22 -75.60 73.96 45.46
N GLU A 23 -75.30 73.88 46.75
CA GLU A 23 -74.04 73.29 47.25
C GLU A 23 -73.97 71.77 47.02
N ARG A 24 -75.08 71.05 47.20
CA ARG A 24 -75.13 69.61 46.86
C ARG A 24 -74.93 69.36 45.37
N GLU A 25 -75.52 70.20 44.51
CA GLU A 25 -75.33 70.09 43.06
C GLU A 25 -73.90 70.42 42.62
N SER A 26 -73.22 71.37 43.25
CA SER A 26 -71.84 71.73 42.91
C SER A 26 -70.85 70.62 43.30
N PHE A 27 -71.02 70.01 44.48
CA PHE A 27 -70.20 68.89 44.94
C PHE A 27 -70.37 67.65 44.05
N VAL A 28 -71.61 67.30 43.68
CA VAL A 28 -71.89 66.16 42.78
C VAL A 28 -71.27 66.40 41.41
N ARG A 29 -71.33 67.61 40.86
CA ARG A 29 -70.67 67.94 39.58
C ARG A 29 -69.14 67.85 39.66
N GLN A 30 -68.54 68.28 40.77
CA GLN A 30 -67.09 68.20 40.96
C GLN A 30 -66.61 66.75 41.15
N PHE A 31 -67.35 65.93 41.89
CA PHE A 31 -67.05 64.52 42.08
C PHE A 31 -67.20 63.72 40.78
N ILE A 32 -68.25 63.97 40.00
CA ILE A 32 -68.42 63.38 38.67
C ILE A 32 -67.28 63.83 37.74
N ARG A 33 -66.90 65.11 37.74
CA ARG A 33 -65.76 65.60 36.93
C ARG A 33 -64.45 64.92 37.32
N ARG A 34 -64.14 64.81 38.62
CA ARG A 34 -62.94 64.12 39.11
C ARG A 34 -62.96 62.63 38.79
N GLY A 35 -64.13 62.01 38.86
CA GLY A 35 -64.35 60.61 38.46
C GLY A 35 -64.10 60.41 36.97
N VAL A 36 -64.62 61.31 36.13
CA VAL A 36 -64.39 61.32 34.68
C VAL A 36 -62.90 61.51 34.37
N GLU A 37 -62.23 62.51 34.94
CA GLU A 37 -60.80 62.76 34.77
C GLU A 37 -59.94 61.55 35.18
N LEU A 38 -60.28 60.87 36.29
CA LEU A 38 -59.57 59.69 36.74
C LEU A 38 -59.84 58.48 35.82
N THR A 39 -61.08 58.30 35.35
CA THR A 39 -61.40 57.24 34.39
C THR A 39 -60.77 57.47 33.02
N GLU A 40 -60.67 58.72 32.57
CA GLU A 40 -59.97 59.10 31.35
C GLU A 40 -58.47 58.84 31.50
N GLY A 41 -57.85 59.25 32.62
CA GLY A 41 -56.45 58.94 32.91
C GLY A 41 -56.17 57.43 33.00
N LEU A 42 -57.07 56.66 33.62
CA LEU A 42 -56.98 55.20 33.68
C LEU A 42 -57.17 54.55 32.30
N LEU A 43 -58.04 55.09 31.45
CA LEU A 43 -58.24 54.61 30.08
C LEU A 43 -57.01 54.91 29.21
N GLU A 44 -56.46 56.12 29.29
CA GLU A 44 -55.20 56.48 28.62
C GLU A 44 -54.04 55.60 29.08
N GLU A 45 -53.93 55.35 30.39
CA GLU A 45 -52.90 54.46 30.93
C GLU A 45 -53.14 53.00 30.51
N ASN A 46 -54.40 52.54 30.44
CA ASN A 46 -54.73 51.20 29.94
C ASN A 46 -54.36 51.07 28.46
N GLU A 47 -54.66 52.07 27.63
CA GLU A 47 -54.25 52.08 26.23
C GLU A 47 -52.73 52.06 26.10
N ARG A 48 -52.01 52.92 26.83
CA ARG A 48 -50.53 52.91 26.83
C ARG A 48 -49.95 51.57 27.27
N LEU A 49 -50.52 50.96 28.31
CA LEU A 49 -50.09 49.65 28.79
C LEU A 49 -50.38 48.55 27.77
N ARG A 50 -51.54 48.59 27.09
CA ARG A 50 -51.86 47.64 26.00
C ARG A 50 -50.88 47.77 24.85
N THR A 51 -50.61 48.99 24.37
CA THR A 51 -49.63 49.22 23.31
C THR A 51 -48.24 48.74 23.73
N ARG A 52 -47.88 48.94 25.01
CA ARG A 52 -46.60 48.48 25.53
C ARG A 52 -46.50 46.95 25.62
N ILE A 53 -47.59 46.28 26.02
CA ILE A 53 -47.67 44.82 26.05
C ILE A 53 -47.56 44.25 24.64
N GLU A 54 -48.24 44.83 23.65
CA GLU A 54 -48.16 44.40 22.25
C GLU A 54 -46.72 44.53 21.71
N GLN A 55 -46.07 45.67 21.94
CA GLN A 55 -44.66 45.87 21.55
C GLN A 55 -43.72 44.86 22.21
N LEU A 56 -43.91 44.58 23.51
CA LEU A 56 -43.08 43.62 24.24
C LEU A 56 -43.33 42.17 23.79
N GLN A 57 -44.55 41.84 23.39
CA GLN A 57 -44.90 40.54 22.82
C GLN A 57 -44.28 40.34 21.44
N GLU A 58 -44.31 41.37 20.60
CA GLU A 58 -43.66 41.36 19.28
C GLU A 58 -42.14 41.21 19.40
N GLN A 59 -41.50 41.98 20.29
CA GLN A 59 -40.08 41.84 20.59
C GLN A 59 -39.73 40.46 21.16
N ASN A 60 -40.56 39.90 22.03
CA ASN A 60 -40.36 38.52 22.53
C ASN A 60 -40.47 37.48 21.42
N GLY A 61 -41.40 37.65 20.48
CA GLY A 61 -41.55 36.77 19.32
C GLY A 61 -40.29 36.75 18.45
N LEU A 62 -39.75 37.94 18.16
CA LEU A 62 -38.51 38.10 17.39
C LEU A 62 -37.30 37.48 18.10
N LEU A 63 -37.12 37.75 19.40
CA LEU A 63 -36.01 37.17 20.18
C LEU A 63 -36.09 35.65 20.26
N ARG A 64 -37.29 35.07 20.42
CA ARG A 64 -37.48 33.61 20.42
C ARG A 64 -37.16 32.98 19.07
N ALA A 65 -37.55 33.63 17.97
CA ALA A 65 -37.20 33.16 16.63
C ALA A 65 -35.68 33.20 16.40
N GLN A 66 -35.01 34.24 16.91
CA GLN A 66 -33.56 34.37 16.83
C GLN A 66 -32.83 33.30 17.68
N ILE A 67 -33.28 33.03 18.91
CA ILE A 67 -32.73 31.96 19.76
C ILE A 67 -32.91 30.59 19.10
N ALA A 68 -34.08 30.31 18.51
CA ALA A 68 -34.32 29.05 17.80
C ALA A 68 -33.40 28.89 16.56
N SER A 69 -33.12 30.00 15.85
CA SER A 69 -32.12 30.02 14.77
C SER A 69 -30.71 29.77 15.30
N ASP A 70 -30.34 30.39 16.43
CA ASP A 70 -29.02 30.24 17.04
C ASP A 70 -28.79 28.81 17.57
N ASP A 71 -29.82 28.17 18.12
CA ASP A 71 -29.78 26.77 18.55
C ASP A 71 -29.63 25.81 17.35
N ALA A 72 -30.36 26.04 16.25
CA ALA A 72 -30.21 25.27 15.02
C ALA A 72 -28.80 25.41 14.40
N ILE A 73 -28.24 26.63 14.43
CA ILE A 73 -26.85 26.89 14.00
C ILE A 73 -25.87 26.12 14.91
N ARG A 74 -26.11 26.10 16.23
CA ARG A 74 -25.25 25.39 17.18
C ARG A 74 -25.24 23.88 16.95
N ASP A 75 -26.39 23.28 16.64
CA ASP A 75 -26.48 21.85 16.33
C ASP A 75 -25.84 21.50 14.98
N LEU A 76 -25.99 22.36 13.96
CA LEU A 76 -25.27 22.20 12.69
C LEU A 76 -23.75 22.27 12.89
N LEU A 77 -23.25 23.21 13.70
CA LEU A 77 -21.82 23.31 14.00
C LEU A 77 -21.28 22.06 14.70
N ARG A 78 -22.02 21.51 15.68
CA ARG A 78 -21.66 20.23 16.33
C ARG A 78 -21.63 19.09 15.32
N LYS A 79 -22.61 19.04 14.40
CA LYS A 79 -22.68 18.00 13.38
C LYS A 79 -21.51 18.10 12.40
N ILE A 80 -21.13 19.31 12.01
CA ILE A 80 -19.94 19.56 11.18
C ILE A 80 -18.69 19.07 11.89
N GLU A 81 -18.48 19.42 13.16
CA GLU A 81 -17.32 18.97 13.94
C GLU A 81 -17.24 17.43 14.03
N THR A 82 -18.39 16.79 14.26
CA THR A 82 -18.48 15.31 14.30
C THR A 82 -18.08 14.72 12.94
N LEU A 83 -18.67 15.21 11.84
CA LEU A 83 -18.38 14.74 10.49
C LEU A 83 -16.94 15.02 10.07
N GLU A 84 -16.35 16.14 10.48
CA GLU A 84 -14.95 16.45 10.24
C GLU A 84 -14.00 15.53 11.01
N SER A 85 -14.40 15.06 12.20
CA SER A 85 -13.63 14.06 12.95
C SER A 85 -13.72 12.68 12.29
N GLU A 86 -14.91 12.24 11.89
CA GLU A 86 -15.13 10.96 11.20
C GLU A 86 -14.40 10.94 9.85
N ARG A 87 -14.47 12.04 9.09
CA ARG A 87 -13.72 12.18 7.82
C ARG A 87 -12.23 12.05 8.04
N ARG A 88 -11.67 12.68 9.08
CA ARG A 88 -10.24 12.58 9.41
C ARG A 88 -9.85 11.14 9.76
N GLU A 89 -10.65 10.45 10.55
CA GLU A 89 -10.41 9.05 10.91
C GLU A 89 -10.47 8.11 9.69
N LEU A 90 -11.47 8.29 8.83
CA LEU A 90 -11.61 7.50 7.60
C LEU A 90 -10.44 7.74 6.64
N LEU A 91 -9.98 8.99 6.49
CA LEU A 91 -8.82 9.31 5.66
C LEU A 91 -7.55 8.66 6.22
N ASP A 92 -7.29 8.77 7.53
CA ASP A 92 -6.14 8.11 8.18
C ASP A 92 -6.19 6.59 7.96
N ARG A 93 -7.36 5.97 8.12
CA ARG A 93 -7.54 4.54 7.87
C ARG A 93 -7.31 4.16 6.40
N SER A 94 -7.78 4.98 5.45
CA SER A 94 -7.56 4.78 4.01
C SER A 94 -6.07 4.80 3.70
N THR A 95 -5.35 5.82 4.19
CA THR A 95 -3.90 5.94 3.94
C THR A 95 -3.13 4.75 4.48
N LYS A 96 -3.44 4.30 5.71
CA LYS A 96 -2.82 3.09 6.28
C LYS A 96 -3.14 1.84 5.45
N LEU A 97 -4.38 1.67 5.00
CA LEU A 97 -4.75 0.54 4.15
C LEU A 97 -4.02 0.57 2.81
N GLU A 98 -3.92 1.74 2.17
CA GLU A 98 -3.16 1.93 0.93
C GLU A 98 -1.68 1.59 1.12
N GLU A 99 -1.06 2.05 2.22
CA GLU A 99 0.32 1.72 2.55
C GLU A 99 0.52 0.21 2.76
N THR A 100 -0.34 -0.44 3.54
CA THR A 100 -0.25 -1.89 3.78
C THR A 100 -0.51 -2.71 2.52
N THR A 101 -1.43 -2.26 1.66
CA THR A 101 -1.73 -2.90 0.38
C THR A 101 -0.51 -2.83 -0.52
N LYS A 102 0.06 -1.63 -0.69
CA LYS A 102 1.29 -1.44 -1.47
C LYS A 102 2.44 -2.29 -0.96
N GLN A 103 2.66 -2.32 0.35
CA GLN A 103 3.70 -3.17 0.94
C GLN A 103 3.48 -4.66 0.66
N SER A 104 2.22 -5.12 0.70
CA SER A 104 1.87 -6.51 0.41
C SER A 104 2.05 -6.83 -1.07
N GLU A 105 1.71 -5.91 -1.98
CA GLU A 105 1.93 -6.04 -3.42
C GLU A 105 3.42 -6.14 -3.74
N ASP A 106 4.24 -5.25 -3.18
CA ASP A 106 5.70 -5.27 -3.33
C ASP A 106 6.27 -6.62 -2.85
N ARG A 107 5.84 -7.09 -1.68
CA ARG A 107 6.32 -8.37 -1.14
C ARG A 107 5.84 -9.58 -1.96
N ASN A 108 4.63 -9.55 -2.47
CA ASN A 108 4.12 -10.62 -3.33
C ASN A 108 4.91 -10.68 -4.64
N SER A 109 5.20 -9.53 -5.24
CA SER A 109 6.04 -9.44 -6.45
C SER A 109 7.44 -10.04 -6.23
N GLU A 110 8.08 -9.72 -5.09
CA GLU A 110 9.37 -10.33 -4.72
C GLU A 110 9.28 -11.85 -4.60
N VAL A 111 8.27 -12.36 -3.90
CA VAL A 111 8.07 -13.80 -3.71
C VAL A 111 7.76 -14.50 -5.04
N GLU A 112 6.96 -13.88 -5.91
CA GLU A 112 6.67 -14.43 -7.24
C GLU A 112 7.94 -14.51 -8.09
N GLN A 113 8.83 -13.52 -8.03
CA GLN A 113 10.12 -13.55 -8.71
C GLN A 113 11.01 -14.66 -8.16
N GLU A 114 11.13 -14.81 -6.83
CA GLU A 114 11.89 -15.89 -6.20
C GLU A 114 11.36 -17.28 -6.59
N LEU A 115 10.03 -17.45 -6.61
CA LEU A 115 9.39 -18.70 -7.03
C LEU A 115 9.64 -18.99 -8.51
N HIS A 116 9.59 -17.97 -9.36
CA HIS A 116 9.91 -18.10 -10.78
C HIS A 116 11.36 -18.55 -10.98
N ASP A 117 12.31 -17.94 -10.28
CA ASP A 117 13.73 -18.29 -10.35
C ASP A 117 13.97 -19.73 -9.87
N LEU A 118 13.32 -20.14 -8.77
CA LEU A 118 13.40 -21.51 -8.27
C LEU A 118 12.83 -22.53 -9.25
N ALA A 119 11.71 -22.21 -9.91
CA ALA A 119 11.12 -23.07 -10.94
C ALA A 119 12.07 -23.25 -12.13
N ASN A 120 12.73 -22.17 -12.57
CA ASN A 120 13.73 -22.23 -13.64
C ASN A 120 14.92 -23.12 -13.28
N LEU A 121 15.46 -22.97 -12.06
CA LEU A 121 16.55 -23.83 -11.56
C LEU A 121 16.13 -25.30 -11.47
N TYR A 122 14.91 -25.57 -11.00
CA TYR A 122 14.37 -26.93 -10.94
C TYR A 122 14.24 -27.57 -12.32
N ILE A 123 13.66 -26.84 -13.29
CA ILE A 123 13.52 -27.31 -14.67
C ILE A 123 14.90 -27.61 -15.27
N ALA A 124 15.88 -26.72 -15.07
CA ALA A 124 17.24 -26.90 -15.55
C ALA A 124 17.89 -28.18 -14.99
N SER A 125 17.83 -28.37 -13.67
CA SER A 125 18.34 -29.59 -13.01
C SER A 125 17.66 -30.84 -13.54
N SER A 126 16.32 -30.85 -13.60
CA SER A 126 15.55 -32.00 -14.09
C SER A 126 15.89 -32.33 -15.55
N HIS A 127 16.04 -31.31 -16.41
CA HIS A 127 16.40 -31.51 -17.82
C HIS A 127 17.78 -32.16 -17.96
N LEU A 128 18.80 -31.70 -17.23
CA LEU A 128 20.16 -32.26 -17.30
C LEU A 128 20.20 -33.75 -16.92
N HIS A 129 19.38 -34.17 -15.96
CA HIS A 129 19.37 -35.56 -15.45
C HIS A 129 18.28 -36.45 -16.07
N SER A 130 17.42 -35.90 -16.92
CA SER A 130 16.30 -36.64 -17.56
C SER A 130 16.73 -37.69 -18.59
N THR A 131 18.00 -37.70 -18.98
CA THR A 131 18.51 -38.58 -20.04
C THR A 131 19.83 -39.23 -19.63
N LEU A 132 19.99 -40.50 -20.01
CA LEU A 132 21.21 -41.28 -19.77
C LEU A 132 22.05 -41.42 -21.06
N SER A 133 21.90 -40.47 -22.00
CA SER A 133 22.67 -40.39 -23.24
C SER A 133 23.52 -39.13 -23.24
N SER A 134 24.83 -39.24 -23.48
CA SER A 134 25.73 -38.08 -23.50
C SER A 134 25.32 -37.03 -24.54
N ARG A 135 24.77 -37.47 -25.68
CA ARG A 135 24.20 -36.58 -26.69
C ARG A 135 22.95 -35.86 -26.20
N GLY A 136 22.11 -36.57 -25.42
CA GLY A 136 20.92 -35.98 -24.81
C GLY A 136 21.29 -34.90 -23.79
N VAL A 137 22.24 -35.21 -22.89
CA VAL A 137 22.73 -34.25 -21.88
C VAL A 137 23.31 -33.01 -22.55
N MET A 138 24.14 -33.19 -23.60
CA MET A 138 24.71 -32.07 -24.35
C MET A 138 23.63 -31.20 -25.02
N ARG A 139 22.62 -31.84 -25.64
CA ARG A 139 21.50 -31.10 -26.23
C ARG A 139 20.75 -30.29 -25.18
N HIS A 140 20.41 -30.89 -24.04
CA HIS A 140 19.72 -30.17 -22.97
C HIS A 140 20.58 -29.03 -22.40
N LEU A 141 21.90 -29.22 -22.28
CA LEU A 141 22.80 -28.13 -21.88
C LEU A 141 22.78 -26.96 -22.88
N CYS A 142 22.87 -27.23 -24.18
CA CYS A 142 22.77 -26.18 -25.20
C CYS A 142 21.41 -25.46 -25.13
N GLU A 143 20.31 -26.21 -24.99
CA GLU A 143 18.96 -25.65 -24.83
C GLU A 143 18.86 -24.76 -23.58
N LEU A 144 19.42 -25.17 -22.44
CA LEU A 144 19.42 -24.36 -21.21
C LEU A 144 20.26 -23.09 -21.34
N LEU A 145 21.43 -23.16 -21.98
CA LEU A 145 22.26 -21.99 -22.27
C LEU A 145 21.52 -20.99 -23.17
N GLN A 146 20.80 -21.47 -24.18
CA GLN A 146 20.02 -20.61 -25.07
C GLN A 146 18.76 -20.04 -24.42
N GLN A 147 17.96 -20.87 -23.77
CA GLN A 147 16.62 -20.51 -23.33
C GLN A 147 16.61 -19.76 -22.01
N LEU A 148 17.42 -20.19 -21.04
CA LEU A 148 17.37 -19.63 -19.69
C LEU A 148 18.42 -18.54 -19.50
N VAL A 149 19.64 -18.76 -19.99
CA VAL A 149 20.71 -17.75 -19.89
C VAL A 149 20.60 -16.72 -21.02
N GLY A 150 20.13 -17.13 -22.20
CA GLY A 150 20.09 -16.26 -23.39
C GLY A 150 21.42 -16.20 -24.13
N ALA A 151 22.26 -17.23 -24.03
CA ALA A 151 23.53 -17.34 -24.72
C ALA A 151 23.31 -17.54 -26.23
N GLU A 152 23.97 -16.72 -27.04
CA GLU A 152 23.88 -16.74 -28.50
C GLU A 152 25.10 -17.41 -29.12
N VAL A 153 26.30 -17.09 -28.63
CA VAL A 153 27.56 -17.72 -29.05
C VAL A 153 28.25 -18.29 -27.83
N PHE A 154 28.46 -19.61 -27.82
CA PHE A 154 29.12 -20.30 -26.73
C PHE A 154 29.85 -21.56 -27.20
N ALA A 155 30.77 -22.03 -26.37
CA ALA A 155 31.49 -23.28 -26.57
C ALA A 155 31.62 -24.05 -25.24
N ILE A 156 31.72 -25.36 -25.34
CA ILE A 156 31.80 -26.30 -24.22
C ILE A 156 33.03 -27.16 -24.44
N TYR A 157 33.87 -27.24 -23.42
CA TYR A 157 35.15 -27.91 -23.46
C TYR A 157 35.24 -29.02 -22.41
N LEU A 158 35.98 -30.09 -22.71
CA LEU A 158 36.36 -31.13 -21.74
C LEU A 158 37.86 -31.41 -21.79
N VAL A 159 38.41 -31.82 -20.65
CA VAL A 159 39.76 -32.37 -20.57
C VAL A 159 39.79 -33.75 -21.22
N ARG A 160 40.72 -33.94 -22.15
CA ARG A 160 41.04 -35.24 -22.74
C ARG A 160 42.56 -35.42 -22.78
N GLY A 161 43.07 -36.20 -21.83
CA GLY A 161 44.51 -36.36 -21.64
C GLY A 161 45.13 -35.03 -21.21
N GLU A 162 46.14 -34.55 -21.94
CA GLU A 162 46.83 -33.27 -21.68
C GLU A 162 46.27 -32.10 -22.51
N ARG A 163 45.06 -32.22 -23.07
CA ARG A 163 44.44 -31.18 -23.89
C ARG A 163 43.01 -30.90 -23.47
N VAL A 164 42.57 -29.68 -23.71
CA VAL A 164 41.19 -29.23 -23.53
C VAL A 164 40.54 -29.17 -24.91
N VAL A 165 39.55 -30.04 -25.16
CA VAL A 165 38.94 -30.20 -26.48
C VAL A 165 37.52 -29.66 -26.49
N PRO A 166 37.11 -28.94 -27.56
CA PRO A 166 35.73 -28.52 -27.72
C PRO A 166 34.86 -29.74 -28.03
N ILE A 167 33.71 -29.84 -27.36
CA ILE A 167 32.76 -30.96 -27.48
C ILE A 167 31.35 -30.53 -27.89
N GLY A 168 31.08 -29.24 -27.81
CA GLY A 168 29.81 -28.63 -28.18
C GLY A 168 29.99 -27.13 -28.36
N ALA A 169 29.24 -26.54 -29.27
CA ALA A 169 29.24 -25.10 -29.51
C ALA A 169 27.91 -24.71 -30.17
N ASP A 170 27.55 -23.44 -30.03
CA ASP A 170 26.47 -22.81 -30.79
C ASP A 170 26.88 -21.38 -31.14
N GLY A 171 26.32 -20.86 -32.24
CA GLY A 171 26.75 -19.59 -32.85
C GLY A 171 28.13 -19.62 -33.53
N VAL A 172 28.85 -20.75 -33.44
CA VAL A 172 30.12 -21.02 -34.12
C VAL A 172 30.18 -22.49 -34.55
N ALA A 173 30.90 -22.78 -35.62
CA ALA A 173 31.09 -24.15 -36.07
C ALA A 173 32.09 -24.89 -35.16
N LEU A 174 31.75 -26.09 -34.70
CA LEU A 174 32.59 -26.83 -33.75
C LEU A 174 33.96 -27.22 -34.32
N ASP A 175 34.05 -27.43 -35.63
CA ASP A 175 35.26 -27.79 -36.37
C ASP A 175 36.24 -26.63 -36.56
N THR A 176 35.78 -25.38 -36.36
CA THR A 176 36.66 -24.20 -36.39
C THR A 176 37.32 -23.93 -35.04
N LEU A 177 36.94 -24.66 -33.98
CA LEU A 177 37.50 -24.49 -32.63
C LEU A 177 38.72 -25.39 -32.44
N GLU A 178 39.85 -24.78 -32.09
CA GLU A 178 41.09 -25.51 -31.85
C GLU A 178 41.16 -26.06 -30.41
N PRO A 179 41.78 -27.24 -30.19
CA PRO A 179 42.10 -27.71 -28.85
C PRO A 179 43.11 -26.80 -28.14
N LEU A 180 42.86 -26.54 -26.85
CA LEU A 180 43.70 -25.67 -26.02
C LEU A 180 44.63 -26.50 -25.12
N ALA A 181 45.76 -25.89 -24.73
CA ALA A 181 46.58 -26.43 -23.65
C ALA A 181 45.92 -26.16 -22.27
N PRO A 182 46.11 -27.05 -21.28
CA PRO A 182 45.67 -26.79 -19.91
C PRO A 182 46.31 -25.50 -19.38
N GLY A 183 45.51 -24.62 -18.78
CA GLY A 183 45.97 -23.33 -18.28
C GLY A 183 46.11 -22.22 -19.34
N GLU A 184 45.78 -22.49 -20.60
CA GLU A 184 45.77 -21.50 -21.67
C GLU A 184 44.48 -20.66 -21.66
N GLY A 185 44.64 -19.33 -21.72
CA GLY A 185 43.52 -18.39 -21.81
C GLY A 185 42.56 -18.43 -20.61
N ILE A 186 41.38 -17.84 -20.81
CA ILE A 186 40.34 -17.77 -19.76
C ILE A 186 39.76 -19.15 -19.43
N VAL A 187 39.65 -20.04 -20.43
CA VAL A 187 39.25 -21.44 -20.23
C VAL A 187 40.20 -22.13 -19.26
N GLY A 188 41.50 -22.01 -19.49
CA GLY A 188 42.53 -22.57 -18.63
C GLY A 188 42.53 -21.98 -17.23
N GLU A 189 42.39 -20.66 -17.10
CA GLU A 189 42.30 -19.96 -15.81
C GLU A 189 41.13 -20.50 -14.95
N VAL A 190 39.93 -20.56 -15.53
CA VAL A 190 38.73 -21.02 -14.83
C VAL A 190 38.84 -22.50 -14.45
N MET A 191 39.44 -23.34 -15.30
CA MET A 191 39.67 -24.74 -14.97
C MET A 191 40.73 -24.94 -13.88
N LEU A 192 41.79 -24.15 -13.86
CA LEU A 192 42.84 -24.25 -12.83
C LEU A 192 42.33 -23.78 -11.47
N THR A 193 41.55 -22.71 -11.45
CA THR A 193 41.03 -22.10 -10.22
C THR A 193 39.77 -22.81 -9.70
N GLY A 194 38.99 -23.44 -10.58
CA GLY A 194 37.66 -23.94 -10.27
C GLY A 194 36.65 -22.84 -9.97
N MET A 195 36.99 -21.57 -10.24
CA MET A 195 36.13 -20.41 -9.97
C MET A 195 35.55 -19.86 -11.28
N PRO A 196 34.25 -19.56 -11.34
CA PRO A 196 33.66 -18.94 -12.52
C PRO A 196 34.15 -17.50 -12.70
N ARG A 197 34.34 -17.10 -13.96
CA ARG A 197 34.65 -15.72 -14.35
C ARG A 197 33.49 -15.18 -15.17
N ILE A 198 32.69 -14.31 -14.57
CA ILE A 198 31.51 -13.70 -15.20
C ILE A 198 31.68 -12.19 -15.14
N LEU A 199 31.67 -11.51 -16.27
CA LEU A 199 31.71 -10.05 -16.32
C LEU A 199 30.43 -9.47 -15.73
N ASP A 200 30.51 -8.29 -15.11
CA ASP A 200 29.34 -7.65 -14.48
C ASP A 200 28.24 -7.31 -15.48
N GLU A 201 28.64 -6.97 -16.70
CA GLU A 201 27.74 -6.68 -17.81
C GLU A 201 27.98 -7.68 -18.95
N PRO A 202 26.92 -8.24 -19.56
CA PRO A 202 27.03 -9.15 -20.69
C PRO A 202 27.29 -8.43 -22.03
N GLN A 203 27.31 -7.10 -22.02
CA GLN A 203 27.62 -6.26 -23.17
C GLN A 203 28.84 -5.38 -22.88
N PRO A 204 29.64 -5.04 -23.92
CA PRO A 204 29.52 -5.46 -25.32
C PRO A 204 29.82 -6.96 -25.53
N ARG A 205 29.44 -7.49 -26.71
CA ARG A 205 29.71 -8.89 -27.07
C ARG A 205 31.21 -9.20 -26.99
N GLY A 206 31.57 -10.32 -26.38
CA GLY A 206 32.94 -10.83 -26.30
C GLY A 206 33.31 -11.74 -27.46
N THR A 207 34.45 -12.42 -27.31
CA THR A 207 34.90 -13.52 -28.21
C THR A 207 35.04 -14.81 -27.42
N LEU A 208 35.36 -15.92 -28.08
CA LEU A 208 35.63 -17.17 -27.35
C LEU A 208 36.98 -17.15 -26.61
N GLU A 209 37.95 -16.33 -27.04
CA GLU A 209 39.17 -16.10 -26.24
C GLU A 209 38.94 -15.12 -25.09
N ALA A 210 38.00 -14.18 -25.25
CA ALA A 210 37.60 -13.18 -24.26
C ALA A 210 36.09 -13.23 -23.98
N PRO A 211 35.57 -14.33 -23.38
CA PRO A 211 34.14 -14.51 -23.18
C PRO A 211 33.59 -13.60 -22.09
N VAL A 212 32.29 -13.29 -22.18
CA VAL A 212 31.56 -12.54 -21.15
C VAL A 212 31.28 -13.39 -19.91
N ALA A 213 31.24 -14.71 -20.07
CA ALA A 213 31.19 -15.65 -18.96
C ALA A 213 31.97 -16.94 -19.27
N ALA A 214 32.71 -17.43 -18.29
CA ALA A 214 33.40 -18.72 -18.33
C ALA A 214 33.15 -19.47 -17.02
N ILE A 215 32.65 -20.70 -17.12
CA ILE A 215 32.15 -21.50 -16.00
C ILE A 215 32.87 -22.84 -16.01
N PRO A 216 33.50 -23.26 -14.89
CA PRO A 216 34.14 -24.57 -14.84
C PRO A 216 33.07 -25.66 -14.69
N LEU A 217 33.31 -26.79 -15.37
CA LEU A 217 32.53 -28.00 -15.20
C LEU A 217 33.19 -28.83 -14.08
N MET A 218 32.60 -28.79 -12.90
CA MET A 218 33.16 -29.34 -11.67
C MET A 218 32.62 -30.75 -11.39
N VAL A 219 33.52 -31.64 -10.96
CA VAL A 219 33.18 -32.94 -10.36
C VAL A 219 33.92 -33.02 -9.05
N ARG A 220 33.18 -32.93 -7.93
CA ARG A 220 33.77 -32.69 -6.62
C ARG A 220 34.64 -31.43 -6.70
N ASP A 221 35.93 -31.54 -6.37
CA ASP A 221 36.87 -30.41 -6.35
C ASP A 221 37.74 -30.31 -7.62
N VAL A 222 37.37 -31.01 -8.71
CA VAL A 222 38.17 -31.06 -9.94
C VAL A 222 37.37 -30.50 -11.12
N ALA A 223 37.92 -29.50 -11.80
CA ALA A 223 37.39 -29.01 -13.08
C ALA A 223 37.76 -29.99 -14.20
N VAL A 224 36.75 -30.67 -14.77
CA VAL A 224 36.94 -31.61 -15.88
C VAL A 224 36.65 -30.99 -17.24
N GLY A 225 36.27 -29.72 -17.27
CA GLY A 225 35.97 -28.95 -18.47
C GLY A 225 35.52 -27.54 -18.14
N ALA A 226 35.00 -26.83 -19.15
CA ALA A 226 34.46 -25.49 -18.97
C ALA A 226 33.40 -25.16 -20.03
N ILE A 227 32.52 -24.22 -19.72
CA ILE A 227 31.60 -23.56 -20.64
C ILE A 227 32.09 -22.13 -20.83
N THR A 228 32.15 -21.64 -22.06
CA THR A 228 32.41 -20.22 -22.37
C THR A 228 31.27 -19.64 -23.15
N VAL A 229 30.75 -18.50 -22.70
CA VAL A 229 29.74 -17.71 -23.40
C VAL A 229 30.43 -16.46 -23.95
N ALA A 230 30.56 -16.37 -25.27
CA ALA A 230 31.13 -15.21 -25.93
C ALA A 230 30.13 -14.05 -26.01
N SER A 231 28.86 -14.35 -26.29
CA SER A 231 27.79 -13.35 -26.34
C SER A 231 26.43 -13.90 -25.95
N VAL A 232 25.58 -12.99 -25.50
CA VAL A 232 24.14 -13.19 -25.27
C VAL A 232 23.33 -12.42 -26.30
N PHE A 233 22.03 -12.71 -26.41
CA PHE A 233 21.11 -11.98 -27.29
C PHE A 233 21.11 -10.46 -27.02
N GLU A 234 20.98 -9.65 -28.08
CA GLU A 234 21.11 -8.17 -28.03
C GLU A 234 20.20 -7.49 -27.00
N GLN A 235 19.01 -8.06 -26.77
CA GLN A 235 18.02 -7.55 -25.81
C GLN A 235 18.42 -7.75 -24.34
N LYS A 236 19.45 -8.55 -24.03
CA LYS A 236 19.94 -8.80 -22.67
C LYS A 236 21.07 -7.81 -22.34
N SER A 237 20.71 -6.70 -21.71
CA SER A 237 21.67 -5.64 -21.30
C SER A 237 22.33 -5.90 -19.95
N ALA A 238 21.73 -6.73 -19.09
CA ALA A 238 22.23 -7.08 -17.77
C ALA A 238 21.96 -8.55 -17.43
N TRP A 239 22.74 -9.11 -16.51
CA TRP A 239 22.46 -10.42 -15.94
C TRP A 239 21.29 -10.33 -14.95
N ALA A 240 20.35 -11.25 -15.07
CA ALA A 240 19.36 -11.52 -14.03
C ALA A 240 20.02 -12.24 -12.85
N ALA A 241 19.44 -12.11 -11.65
CA ALA A 241 19.95 -12.80 -10.46
C ALA A 241 20.05 -14.32 -10.68
N VAL A 242 19.03 -14.90 -11.32
CA VAL A 242 18.96 -16.33 -11.65
C VAL A 242 20.04 -16.81 -12.63
N ASP A 243 20.62 -15.93 -13.47
CA ASP A 243 21.63 -16.35 -14.45
C ASP A 243 22.88 -16.92 -13.77
N ARG A 244 23.31 -16.29 -12.68
CA ARG A 244 24.49 -16.73 -11.92
C ARG A 244 24.23 -18.08 -11.24
N GLU A 245 23.03 -18.26 -10.72
CA GLU A 245 22.60 -19.54 -10.13
C GLU A 245 22.49 -20.64 -11.19
N LEU A 246 21.96 -20.34 -12.38
CA LEU A 246 21.92 -21.27 -13.51
C LEU A 246 23.32 -21.66 -13.97
N PHE A 247 24.23 -20.71 -14.08
CA PHE A 247 25.64 -20.99 -14.37
C PHE A 247 26.27 -21.90 -13.33
N HIS A 248 26.06 -21.61 -12.05
CA HIS A 248 26.56 -22.44 -10.95
C HIS A 248 25.98 -23.87 -11.00
N LEU A 249 24.67 -23.99 -11.23
CA LEU A 249 23.97 -25.26 -11.39
C LEU A 249 24.54 -26.06 -12.57
N MET A 250 24.68 -25.44 -13.74
CA MET A 250 25.25 -26.11 -14.91
C MET A 250 26.70 -26.55 -14.66
N GLY A 251 27.53 -25.65 -14.11
CA GLY A 251 28.91 -25.95 -13.75
C GLY A 251 29.04 -27.15 -12.82
N SER A 252 28.12 -27.30 -11.86
CA SER A 252 28.18 -28.38 -10.85
C SER A 252 27.54 -29.70 -11.30
N HIS A 253 26.53 -29.65 -12.19
CA HIS A 253 25.73 -30.83 -12.53
C HIS A 253 26.07 -31.45 -13.89
N VAL A 254 26.48 -30.65 -14.88
CA VAL A 254 26.69 -31.12 -16.26
C VAL A 254 27.74 -32.21 -16.33
N ALA A 255 28.89 -32.02 -15.68
CA ALA A 255 29.98 -33.00 -15.74
C ALA A 255 29.55 -34.34 -15.14
N THR A 256 28.87 -34.31 -14.00
CA THR A 256 28.33 -35.51 -13.35
C THR A 256 27.29 -36.21 -14.24
N ALA A 257 26.39 -35.46 -14.88
CA ALA A 257 25.41 -36.00 -15.82
C ALA A 257 26.08 -36.66 -17.04
N LEU A 258 27.11 -36.00 -17.60
CA LEU A 258 27.89 -36.56 -18.72
C LEU A 258 28.64 -37.83 -18.32
N ILE A 259 29.23 -37.88 -17.12
CA ILE A 259 29.88 -39.07 -16.58
C ILE A 259 28.86 -40.20 -16.43
N ALA A 260 27.72 -39.94 -15.78
CA ALA A 260 26.67 -40.93 -15.58
C ALA A 260 26.16 -41.48 -16.92
N ALA A 261 25.87 -40.61 -17.88
CA ALA A 261 25.43 -40.99 -19.22
C ALA A 261 26.50 -41.79 -19.98
N ASN A 262 27.78 -41.43 -19.86
CA ASN A 262 28.88 -42.14 -20.53
C ASN A 262 29.14 -43.53 -19.92
N LEU A 263 29.00 -43.67 -18.60
CA LEU A 263 29.08 -44.97 -17.92
C LEU A 263 27.89 -45.84 -18.29
N TYR A 264 26.67 -45.29 -18.23
CA TYR A 264 25.44 -45.99 -18.59
C TYR A 264 25.42 -46.44 -20.04
N ALA A 265 25.99 -45.67 -20.98
CA ALA A 265 26.05 -46.03 -22.39
C ALA A 265 26.79 -47.34 -22.68
N ARG A 266 27.57 -47.86 -21.73
CA ARG A 266 28.29 -49.14 -21.83
C ARG A 266 27.45 -50.31 -21.31
N GLU A 267 26.37 -50.03 -20.59
CA GLU A 267 25.48 -51.02 -20.00
C GLU A 267 24.34 -51.37 -20.98
N PRO A 268 23.91 -52.65 -21.02
CA PRO A 268 22.83 -53.07 -21.90
C PRO A 268 21.44 -52.60 -21.42
N GLY A 269 21.32 -52.19 -20.15
CA GLY A 269 20.05 -51.78 -19.57
C GLY A 269 20.17 -51.27 -18.13
N ALA A 270 19.07 -50.70 -17.63
CA ALA A 270 19.02 -50.08 -16.30
C ALA A 270 19.14 -51.06 -15.14
N ARG A 271 18.71 -52.32 -15.32
CA ARG A 271 18.87 -53.34 -14.28
C ARG A 271 20.32 -53.77 -14.18
N GLU A 272 20.96 -53.99 -15.32
CA GLU A 272 22.36 -54.41 -15.42
C GLU A 272 23.28 -53.36 -14.81
N ALA A 273 23.05 -52.08 -15.14
CA ALA A 273 23.77 -50.94 -14.56
C ALA A 273 23.69 -50.86 -13.01
N LEU A 274 22.67 -51.46 -12.38
CA LEU A 274 22.49 -51.47 -10.93
C LEU A 274 22.93 -52.78 -10.26
N THR A 275 23.33 -53.81 -11.03
CA THR A 275 23.61 -55.16 -10.50
C THR A 275 24.72 -55.14 -9.45
N GLY A 276 25.79 -54.38 -9.69
CA GLY A 276 26.92 -54.26 -8.76
C GLY A 276 26.66 -53.36 -7.54
N LEU A 277 25.50 -52.71 -7.46
CA LEU A 277 25.20 -51.76 -6.38
C LEU A 277 25.03 -52.47 -5.03
N VAL A 278 24.38 -53.65 -5.01
CA VAL A 278 24.15 -54.42 -3.77
C VAL A 278 25.48 -54.83 -3.13
N GLU A 279 26.45 -55.22 -3.95
CA GLU A 279 27.81 -55.57 -3.51
C GLU A 279 28.57 -54.35 -2.99
N GLN A 280 28.48 -53.21 -3.68
CA GLN A 280 29.12 -51.96 -3.24
C GLN A 280 28.54 -51.41 -1.93
N LEU A 281 27.26 -51.65 -1.65
CA LEU A 281 26.60 -51.22 -0.42
C LEU A 281 26.85 -52.16 0.77
N ASN A 282 27.63 -53.22 0.59
CA ASN A 282 27.89 -54.26 1.62
C ASN A 282 26.59 -54.79 2.26
N LEU A 283 25.50 -54.94 1.49
CA LEU A 283 24.19 -55.40 2.00
C LEU A 283 24.08 -56.93 2.10
N THR A 284 25.16 -57.59 2.50
CA THR A 284 25.22 -59.05 2.75
C THR A 284 25.20 -59.35 4.23
#